data_AF-A0A929HDA3-F1
#
_entry.id   AF-A0A929HDA3-F1
#
_cell.length_a   1.000
_cell.length_b   1.000
_cell.length_c   1.000
_cell.angle_alpha   90.00
_cell.angle_beta   90.00
_cell.angle_gamma   90.00
#
_symmetry.space_group_name_H-M   'P 1'
#
loop_
_entity.id
_entity.type
_entity.pdbx_description
1 polymer ?
#
loop_
_entity_poly.entity_id
_entity_poly.type
_entity_poly.pdbx_seq_one_letter_code
_entity_poly.pdbx_strand_id
1 'polypeptide(L)'
;MDGISITGLLQLSRFTGLSKDLVEQNLVADICSQEEFHSILVREKARADRNGHGFSLVAIEVSNLEDSPSLTERFQQLIRTTDEIGWFDHNTLGVFLYNTSALGAWQFVNNSKKKTGDDFSITNCSVYSYPNDWCAF
;
A
#
# COMPACT_ATOMS: atom_id res chain seq x y z
N MET A 1 -10.76 18.89 -14.86
CA MET A 1 -9.45 18.23 -15.06
C MET A 1 -9.81 16.84 -15.51
N ASP A 2 -9.90 16.69 -16.83
CA ASP A 2 -10.64 15.61 -17.45
C ASP A 2 -9.73 14.39 -17.49
N GLY A 3 -10.09 13.38 -16.69
CA GLY A 3 -9.45 12.08 -16.72
C GLY A 3 -9.55 11.50 -18.12
N ILE A 4 -8.43 11.03 -18.65
CA ILE A 4 -8.38 10.39 -19.96
C ILE A 4 -9.32 9.18 -19.92
N SER A 5 -10.38 9.23 -20.73
CA SER A 5 -11.31 8.12 -20.88
C SER A 5 -10.57 6.87 -21.37
N ILE A 6 -11.01 5.68 -20.95
CA ILE A 6 -10.47 4.37 -21.35
C ILE A 6 -10.35 4.25 -22.88
N THR A 7 -11.25 4.89 -23.63
CA THR A 7 -11.21 4.96 -25.09
C THR A 7 -9.96 5.69 -25.62
N GLY A 8 -9.49 6.71 -24.91
CA GLY A 8 -8.27 7.47 -25.25
C GLY A 8 -6.99 6.66 -25.00
N LEU A 9 -6.95 5.86 -23.92
CA LEU A 9 -5.82 4.96 -23.63
C LEU A 9 -5.69 3.85 -24.68
N LEU A 10 -6.83 3.32 -25.18
CA LEU A 10 -6.85 2.32 -26.26
C LEU A 10 -6.44 2.86 -27.63
N GLN A 11 -6.58 4.17 -27.87
CA GLN A 11 -6.05 4.79 -29.08
C GLN A 11 -4.53 5.02 -28.99
N LEU A 12 -4.01 5.36 -27.82
CA LEU A 12 -2.58 5.60 -27.61
C LEU A 12 -1.73 4.33 -27.78
N SER A 13 -2.23 3.16 -27.33
CA SER A 13 -1.53 1.88 -27.49
C SER A 13 -1.25 1.52 -28.96
N ARG A 14 -2.14 1.91 -29.88
CA ARG A 14 -1.93 1.73 -31.34
C ARG A 14 -0.80 2.58 -31.91
N PHE A 15 -0.45 3.69 -31.25
CA PHE A 15 0.61 4.61 -31.68
C PHE A 15 1.95 4.34 -30.98
N THR A 16 1.94 3.80 -29.76
CA THR A 16 3.15 3.64 -28.93
C THR A 16 3.70 2.21 -28.92
N GLY A 17 3.00 1.22 -29.48
CA GLY A 17 3.44 -0.17 -29.50
C GLY A 17 3.34 -0.89 -28.14
N LEU A 18 2.73 -0.26 -27.15
CA LEU A 18 2.37 -0.89 -25.88
C LEU A 18 1.20 -1.85 -26.11
N SER A 19 1.36 -3.14 -25.77
CA SER A 19 0.29 -4.14 -25.89
C SER A 19 -0.94 -3.69 -25.11
N LYS A 20 -2.14 -3.97 -25.65
CA LYS A 20 -3.40 -3.79 -24.94
C LYS A 20 -3.41 -4.53 -23.60
N ASP A 21 -2.69 -5.66 -23.53
CA ASP A 21 -2.48 -6.43 -22.31
C ASP A 21 -1.68 -5.64 -21.26
N LEU A 22 -0.72 -4.79 -21.66
CA LEU A 22 0.03 -3.92 -20.73
C LEU A 22 -0.82 -2.75 -20.21
N VAL A 23 -1.84 -2.32 -20.97
CA VAL A 23 -2.76 -1.25 -20.53
C VAL A 23 -3.85 -1.82 -19.61
N GLU A 24 -4.33 -3.04 -19.87
CA GLU A 24 -5.27 -3.74 -18.98
C GLU A 24 -4.58 -4.29 -17.72
N GLN A 25 -3.28 -4.64 -17.77
CA GLN A 25 -2.50 -5.04 -16.60
C GLN A 25 -1.96 -3.86 -15.76
N ASN A 26 -2.07 -2.61 -16.25
CA ASN A 26 -1.61 -1.39 -15.54
C ASN A 26 -2.66 -0.75 -14.62
N LEU A 27 -3.77 -1.44 -14.35
CA LEU A 27 -4.69 -1.09 -13.26
C LEU A 27 -4.42 -1.91 -11.99
N VAL A 28 -3.27 -2.59 -11.92
CA VAL A 28 -2.68 -2.95 -10.64
C VAL A 28 -2.18 -1.64 -10.04
N ALA A 29 -2.86 -1.19 -8.99
CA ALA A 29 -2.48 -0.03 -8.20
C ALA A 29 -0.95 0.04 -8.02
N ASP A 30 -0.35 1.15 -8.48
CA ASP A 30 1.11 1.38 -8.45
C ASP A 30 1.59 1.36 -7.00
N ILE A 31 2.04 0.20 -6.55
CA ILE A 31 2.59 -0.02 -5.21
C ILE A 31 4.02 -0.49 -5.32
N CYS A 32 4.79 -0.21 -4.27
CA CYS A 32 6.18 -0.60 -4.22
C CYS A 32 6.32 -2.13 -4.35
N SER A 33 7.29 -2.55 -5.16
CA SER A 33 7.82 -3.91 -5.09
C SER A 33 8.37 -4.20 -3.68
N GLN A 34 8.64 -5.47 -3.40
CA GLN A 34 9.18 -5.85 -2.09
C GLN A 34 10.51 -5.16 -1.80
N GLU A 35 11.41 -5.11 -2.78
CA GLU A 35 12.72 -4.47 -2.64
C GLU A 35 12.59 -2.96 -2.41
N GLU A 36 11.70 -2.29 -3.13
CA GLU A 36 11.43 -0.85 -2.97
C GLU A 36 10.83 -0.56 -1.60
N PHE A 37 9.84 -1.35 -1.17
CA PHE A 37 9.17 -1.16 0.11
C PHE A 37 10.14 -1.38 1.27
N HIS A 38 10.99 -2.41 1.20
CA HIS A 38 12.05 -2.65 2.19
C HIS A 38 13.06 -1.50 2.23
N SER A 39 13.44 -0.97 1.07
CA SER A 39 14.33 0.21 0.98
C SER A 39 13.71 1.44 1.65
N ILE A 40 12.39 1.63 1.53
CA ILE A 40 11.65 2.67 2.25
C ILE A 40 11.74 2.43 3.76
N LEU A 41 11.42 1.23 4.25
CA LEU A 41 11.46 0.92 5.68
C LEU A 41 12.85 1.18 6.30
N VAL A 42 13.92 0.76 5.63
CA VAL A 42 15.30 1.02 6.06
C VAL A 42 15.60 2.52 6.12
N ARG A 43 15.21 3.27 5.08
CA ARG A 43 15.41 4.72 5.00
C ARG A 43 14.64 5.46 6.10
N GLU A 44 13.38 5.09 6.32
CA GLU A 44 12.51 5.77 7.29
C GLU A 44 12.88 5.43 8.73
N LYS A 45 13.36 4.20 9.00
CA LYS A 45 14.01 3.87 10.27
C LYS A 45 15.20 4.78 10.55
N ALA A 46 16.11 4.93 9.60
CA ALA A 46 17.26 5.81 9.77
C ALA A 46 16.87 7.28 9.94
N ARG A 47 15.75 7.72 9.35
CA ARG A 47 15.19 9.08 9.58
C ARG A 47 14.62 9.22 10.98
N ALA A 48 13.81 8.26 11.43
CA ALA A 48 13.22 8.23 12.77
C ALA A 48 14.30 8.26 13.87
N ASP A 49 15.41 7.53 13.69
CA ASP A 49 16.56 7.57 14.61
C ASP A 49 17.18 8.97 14.73
N ARG A 50 17.15 9.77 13.67
CA ARG A 50 17.74 11.12 13.66
C ARG A 50 16.82 12.20 14.20
N ASN A 51 15.51 12.09 13.95
CA ASN A 51 14.56 13.18 14.20
C ASN A 51 13.52 12.87 15.28
N GLY A 52 13.45 11.63 15.77
CA GLY A 52 12.49 11.17 16.76
C GLY A 52 11.06 11.01 16.24
N HIS A 53 10.81 11.25 14.94
CA HIS A 53 9.53 11.02 14.30
C HIS A 53 9.41 9.55 13.93
N GLY A 54 8.71 8.79 14.76
CA GLY A 54 8.42 7.37 14.54
C GLY A 54 7.49 7.13 13.36
N PHE A 55 7.19 5.86 13.10
CA PHE A 55 6.23 5.43 12.10
C PHE A 55 5.57 4.13 12.52
N SER A 56 4.47 3.77 11.85
CA SER A 56 3.87 2.45 11.98
C SER A 56 3.88 1.73 10.63
N LEU A 57 4.00 0.41 10.67
CA LEU A 57 3.81 -0.49 9.55
C LEU A 57 2.59 -1.37 9.84
N VAL A 58 1.62 -1.33 8.95
CA VAL A 58 0.50 -2.27 8.93
C VAL A 58 0.85 -3.39 7.95
N ALA A 59 0.90 -4.63 8.43
CA ALA A 59 1.17 -5.81 7.62
C ALA A 59 -0.10 -6.66 7.52
N ILE A 60 -0.58 -6.89 6.30
CA ILE A 60 -1.86 -7.54 6.01
C ILE A 60 -1.60 -8.75 5.15
N GLU A 61 -1.97 -9.92 5.66
CA GLU A 61 -1.90 -11.15 4.89
C GLU A 61 -3.02 -11.17 3.85
N VAL A 62 -2.65 -11.44 2.60
CA VAL A 62 -3.54 -11.55 1.45
C VAL A 62 -3.71 -13.03 1.13
N SER A 63 -4.82 -13.62 1.57
CA SER A 63 -5.10 -15.05 1.38
C SER A 63 -5.25 -15.46 -0.09
N ASN A 64 -5.76 -14.56 -0.94
CA ASN A 64 -5.86 -14.75 -2.38
C ASN A 64 -5.30 -13.51 -3.10
N LEU A 65 -4.22 -13.67 -3.85
CA LEU A 65 -3.52 -12.55 -4.49
C LEU A 65 -4.39 -11.81 -5.54
N GLU A 66 -5.42 -12.47 -6.09
CA GLU A 66 -6.39 -11.83 -6.99
C GLU A 66 -7.16 -10.68 -6.31
N ASP A 67 -7.19 -10.68 -4.98
CA ASP A 67 -7.86 -9.68 -4.17
C ASP A 67 -7.01 -8.44 -3.90
N SER A 68 -5.69 -8.56 -4.14
CA SER A 68 -4.72 -7.51 -3.85
C SER A 68 -5.01 -6.17 -4.54
N PRO A 69 -5.50 -6.08 -5.79
CA PRO A 69 -5.77 -4.79 -6.43
C PRO A 69 -6.87 -4.00 -5.71
N SER A 70 -7.99 -4.65 -5.39
CA SER A 70 -9.11 -4.04 -4.67
C SER A 70 -8.71 -3.58 -3.27
N LEU A 71 -7.93 -4.41 -2.58
CA LEU A 71 -7.39 -4.08 -1.26
C LEU A 71 -6.46 -2.86 -1.33
N THR A 72 -5.63 -2.82 -2.37
CA THR A 72 -4.66 -1.74 -2.58
C THR A 72 -5.35 -0.42 -2.92
N GLU A 73 -6.28 -0.41 -3.86
CA GLU A 73 -7.07 0.78 -4.22
C GLU A 73 -7.77 1.36 -2.98
N ARG A 74 -8.31 0.48 -2.13
CA ARG A 74 -8.94 0.87 -0.86
C ARG A 74 -7.97 1.60 0.07
N PHE A 75 -6.74 1.11 0.22
CA PHE A 75 -5.73 1.76 1.04
C PHE A 75 -5.20 3.05 0.42
N GLN A 76 -5.04 3.10 -0.91
CA GLN A 76 -4.62 4.31 -1.62
C GLN A 76 -5.57 5.49 -1.36
N GLN A 77 -6.87 5.24 -1.19
CA GLN A 77 -7.86 6.27 -0.83
C GLN A 77 -7.80 6.74 0.63
N LEU A 78 -7.01 6.08 1.48
CA LEU A 78 -6.94 6.33 2.92
C LEU A 78 -5.59 6.88 3.38
N ILE A 79 -4.53 6.61 2.63
CA ILE A 79 -3.17 7.04 2.97
C ILE A 79 -2.91 8.50 2.59
N ARG A 80 -1.91 9.11 3.24
CA ARG A 80 -1.41 10.45 2.91
C ARG A 80 -0.31 10.35 1.85
N THR A 81 0.11 11.49 1.32
CA THR A 81 1.25 11.58 0.37
C THR A 81 2.59 11.13 0.96
N THR A 82 2.73 11.09 2.28
CA THR A 82 3.96 10.64 2.99
C THR A 82 3.92 9.16 3.37
N ASP A 83 2.79 8.52 3.17
CA ASP A 83 2.56 7.12 3.47
C ASP A 83 2.77 6.32 2.19
N GLU A 84 3.13 5.04 2.32
CA GLU A 84 3.51 4.20 1.18
C GLU A 84 2.84 2.83 1.30
N ILE A 85 2.51 2.21 0.17
CA ILE A 85 1.99 0.85 0.11
C ILE A 85 2.94 0.02 -0.74
N GLY A 86 3.21 -1.22 -0.32
CA GLY A 86 4.05 -2.14 -1.05
C GLY A 86 3.99 -3.55 -0.53
N TRP A 87 4.64 -4.48 -1.22
CA TRP A 87 4.77 -5.85 -0.74
C TRP A 87 5.77 -5.90 0.41
N PHE A 88 5.33 -6.43 1.55
CA PHE A 88 6.22 -6.70 2.68
C PHE A 88 6.92 -8.05 2.52
N ASP A 89 6.19 -9.04 2.00
CA ASP A 89 6.71 -10.33 1.54
C ASP A 89 5.81 -10.87 0.41
N HIS A 90 5.94 -12.16 0.08
CA HIS A 90 5.23 -12.82 -1.02
C HIS A 90 3.70 -12.78 -0.93
N ASN A 91 3.13 -12.71 0.27
CA ASN A 91 1.68 -12.70 0.47
C ASN A 91 1.21 -11.64 1.47
N THR A 92 2.08 -10.74 1.88
CA THR A 92 1.78 -9.70 2.86
C THR A 92 1.89 -8.33 2.22
N LEU A 93 0.78 -7.59 2.22
CA LEU A 93 0.76 -6.18 1.85
C LEU A 93 1.16 -5.33 3.05
N GLY A 94 2.15 -4.47 2.87
CA GLY A 94 2.60 -3.48 3.83
C GLY A 94 2.00 -2.10 3.54
N VAL A 95 1.52 -1.43 4.58
CA VAL A 95 1.20 0.01 4.56
C VAL A 95 2.07 0.72 5.57
N PHE A 96 3.02 1.52 5.07
CA PHE A 96 3.86 2.39 5.87
C PHE A 96 3.10 3.69 6.18
N LEU A 97 3.01 4.04 7.45
CA LEU A 97 2.30 5.22 7.96
C LEU A 97 3.29 6.15 8.68
N TYR A 98 3.65 7.25 8.02
CA TYR A 98 4.61 8.22 8.55
C TYR A 98 4.04 8.92 9.80
N ASN A 99 4.89 9.13 10.82
CA ASN A 99 4.55 9.85 12.05
C ASN A 99 3.21 9.41 12.66
N THR A 100 2.98 8.10 12.65
CA THR A 100 1.75 7.47 13.12
C THR A 100 2.10 6.54 14.27
N SER A 101 1.28 6.57 15.33
CA SER A 101 1.42 5.67 16.48
C SER A 101 0.71 4.34 16.22
N ALA A 102 1.04 3.30 16.99
CA ALA A 102 0.35 2.02 16.94
C ALA A 102 -1.17 2.16 17.04
N LEU A 103 -1.65 3.04 17.94
CA LEU A 103 -3.08 3.34 18.08
C LEU A 103 -3.66 3.96 16.80
N GLY A 104 -2.96 4.92 16.20
CA GLY A 104 -3.36 5.53 14.94
C GLY A 104 -3.41 4.54 13.78
N ALA A 105 -2.45 3.61 13.72
CA ALA A 105 -2.41 2.55 12.73
C ALA A 105 -3.57 1.55 12.89
N TRP A 106 -3.91 1.15 14.12
CA TRP A 106 -5.12 0.35 14.37
C TRP A 106 -6.41 1.09 14.01
N GLN A 107 -6.48 2.40 14.24
CA GLN A 107 -7.60 3.22 13.80
C GLN A 107 -7.69 3.28 12.26
N PHE A 108 -6.54 3.39 11.56
CA PHE A 108 -6.47 3.30 10.11
C PHE A 108 -7.04 1.98 9.59
N VAL A 109 -6.61 0.83 10.14
CA VAL A 109 -7.14 -0.51 9.82
C VAL A 109 -8.65 -0.61 10.08
N ASN A 110 -9.13 -0.07 11.20
CA ASN A 110 -10.56 -0.12 11.52
C ASN A 110 -11.39 0.77 10.56
N ASN A 111 -10.88 1.93 10.18
CA ASN A 111 -11.52 2.80 9.19
C ASN A 111 -11.53 2.16 7.81
N SER A 112 -10.46 1.45 7.47
CA SER A 112 -10.37 0.63 6.28
C SER A 112 -11.23 -0.64 6.37
N LYS A 113 -11.96 -0.94 7.45
CA LYS A 113 -12.99 -1.99 7.47
C LYS A 113 -14.39 -1.43 7.24
N LYS A 114 -14.67 -0.22 7.75
CA LYS A 114 -16.00 0.42 7.73
C LYS A 114 -16.44 0.97 6.37
N LYS A 115 -15.52 1.27 5.46
CA LYS A 115 -15.83 1.96 4.20
C LYS A 115 -16.51 1.10 3.11
N THR A 116 -16.69 -0.20 3.31
CA THR A 116 -17.21 -1.07 2.25
C THR A 116 -18.12 -2.14 2.83
N GLY A 117 -19.27 -2.37 2.19
CA GLY A 117 -20.18 -3.48 2.48
C GLY A 117 -19.71 -4.82 1.90
N ASP A 118 -18.43 -4.92 1.52
CA ASP A 118 -17.80 -6.10 0.91
C ASP A 118 -17.12 -6.99 1.94
N ASP A 119 -17.14 -8.29 1.62
CA ASP A 119 -16.71 -9.43 2.43
C ASP A 119 -15.18 -9.59 2.56
N PHE A 120 -14.41 -8.52 2.26
CA PHE A 120 -12.97 -8.49 2.49
C PHE A 120 -12.67 -8.45 3.98
N SER A 121 -12.72 -9.62 4.59
CA SER A 121 -12.22 -9.82 5.93
C SER A 121 -10.70 -9.76 5.88
N ILE A 122 -10.14 -8.60 6.23
CA ILE A 122 -8.75 -8.54 6.72
C ILE A 122 -8.73 -9.38 8.00
N THR A 123 -8.44 -10.66 7.85
CA THR A 123 -8.45 -11.67 8.92
C THR A 123 -7.15 -11.65 9.69
N ASN A 124 -6.02 -11.49 9.00
CA ASN A 124 -4.69 -11.45 9.60
C ASN A 124 -4.02 -10.10 9.32
N CYS A 125 -3.96 -9.26 10.35
CA CYS A 125 -3.32 -7.95 10.30
C CYS A 125 -2.46 -7.76 11.55
N SER A 126 -1.23 -7.31 11.35
CA SER A 126 -0.30 -6.93 12.41
C SER A 126 0.06 -5.45 12.28
N VAL A 127 0.32 -4.81 13.41
CA VAL A 127 0.82 -3.43 13.46
C VAL A 127 2.14 -3.42 14.19
N TYR A 128 3.17 -2.90 13.53
CA TYR A 128 4.50 -2.66 14.10
C TYR A 128 4.71 -1.16 14.20
N SER A 129 5.38 -0.68 15.26
CA SER A 129 5.67 0.75 15.41
C SER A 129 7.12 0.97 15.80
N TYR A 130 7.77 1.93 15.16
CA TYR A 130 9.14 2.32 15.47
C TYR A 130 9.16 3.64 16.26
N PRO A 131 9.96 3.77 17.33
CA PRO A 131 10.89 2.77 17.89
C PRO A 131 10.26 1.80 18.91
N ASN A 132 9.04 2.06 19.37
CA ASN A 132 8.52 1.47 20.61
C ASN A 132 8.18 -0.04 20.55
N ASP A 133 7.83 -0.57 19.37
CA ASP A 133 7.31 -1.94 19.18
C ASP A 133 8.06 -2.70 18.07
N TRP A 134 9.31 -2.32 17.78
CA TRP A 134 10.05 -2.86 16.65
C TRP A 134 10.93 -4.06 17.01
N CYS A 135 10.57 -5.24 16.52
CA CYS A 135 11.49 -6.38 16.42
C CYS A 135 12.18 -6.33 15.04
N ALA A 136 13.51 -6.41 14.99
CA ALA A 136 14.25 -6.37 13.73
C ALA A 136 13.75 -7.45 12.74
N PHE A 137 13.55 -7.05 11.48
CA PHE A 137 13.22 -7.92 10.35
C PHE A 137 14.49 -8.47 9.72
#